data_AF-A0A2G3J6T6-F1
#
_entry.id   AF-A0A2G3J6T6-F1
#
_cell.length_a   1.000
_cell.length_b   1.000
_cell.length_c   1.000
_cell.angle_alpha   90.00
_cell.angle_beta   90.00
_cell.angle_gamma   90.00
#
_symmetry.space_group_name_H-M   'P 1'
#
loop_
_entity.id
_entity.type
_entity.pdbx_description
1 polymer ?
#
loop_
_entity_poly.entity_id
_entity_poly.type
_entity_poly.pdbx_seq_one_letter_code
_entity_poly.pdbx_strand_id
1 'polypeptide(L)'
;MQSIRKTVLVTHSADQMFDLVDRVENYPQFLPWCGGVEVHERSETILDVTVKIEFLKVKTFFRTRDIKSRHMIDMQFVDGPFKALHGVWRFIPLMEDACKVEFELDYEFSSRSLEMMIGPVFNKITSTFVDAFIKQADKIHP
;
A
#
# COMPACT_ATOMS: atom_id res chain seq x y z
N MET A 1 -13.89 -11.76 5.84
CA MET A 1 -13.21 -11.13 4.69
C MET A 1 -13.72 -9.71 4.55
N GLN A 2 -12.82 -8.73 4.48
CA GLN A 2 -13.12 -7.32 4.25
C GLN A 2 -12.47 -6.91 2.94
N SER A 3 -13.13 -6.03 2.18
CA SER A 3 -12.68 -5.62 0.85
C SER A 3 -12.74 -4.10 0.74
N ILE A 4 -11.70 -3.52 0.16
CA ILE A 4 -11.55 -2.08 -0.03
C ILE A 4 -11.22 -1.83 -1.48
N ARG A 5 -11.92 -0.88 -2.08
CA ARG A 5 -11.73 -0.50 -3.47
C ARG A 5 -11.73 1.01 -3.55
N LYS A 6 -10.71 1.56 -4.19
CA LYS A 6 -10.57 3.00 -4.39
C LYS A 6 -10.12 3.26 -5.82
N THR A 7 -10.80 4.17 -6.48
CA THR A 7 -10.48 4.63 -7.83
C THR A 7 -10.44 6.15 -7.81
N VAL A 8 -9.37 6.73 -8.34
CA VAL A 8 -9.15 8.19 -8.31
C VAL A 8 -8.41 8.63 -9.56
N LEU A 9 -8.78 9.81 -10.07
CA LEU A 9 -8.08 10.49 -11.15
C LEU A 9 -7.05 11.43 -10.53
N VAL A 10 -5.82 11.39 -11.03
CA VAL A 10 -4.72 12.22 -10.51
C VAL A 10 -4.01 12.92 -11.67
N THR A 11 -3.54 14.14 -11.43
CA THR A 11 -2.74 14.94 -12.36
C THR A 11 -1.26 14.63 -12.21
N HIS A 12 -0.94 13.34 -12.21
CA HIS A 12 0.41 12.78 -12.24
C HIS A 12 0.43 11.62 -13.23
N SER A 13 1.58 11.37 -13.86
CA SER A 13 1.72 10.26 -14.79
C SER A 13 1.59 8.90 -14.07
N ALA A 14 1.24 7.87 -14.83
CA ALA A 14 1.17 6.51 -14.29
C ALA A 14 2.54 6.02 -13.77
N ASP A 15 3.65 6.46 -14.39
CA ASP A 15 5.01 6.14 -13.96
C ASP A 15 5.35 6.82 -12.63
N GLN A 16 5.02 8.11 -12.46
CA GLN A 16 5.24 8.83 -11.20
C GLN A 16 4.50 8.17 -10.03
N MET A 17 3.24 7.80 -10.25
CA MET A 17 2.44 7.15 -9.20
C MET A 17 2.92 5.72 -8.91
N PHE A 18 3.30 4.96 -9.95
CA PHE A 18 3.86 3.62 -9.78
C PHE A 18 5.16 3.67 -8.98
N ASP A 19 6.10 4.53 -9.35
CA ASP A 19 7.40 4.66 -8.70
C ASP A 19 7.25 5.07 -7.24
N LEU A 20 6.27 5.93 -6.93
CA LEU A 20 5.99 6.35 -5.57
C LEU A 20 5.52 5.19 -4.68
N VAL A 21 4.72 4.26 -5.22
CA VAL A 21 4.28 3.05 -4.51
C VAL A 21 5.39 1.98 -4.48
N ASP A 22 6.16 1.79 -5.55
CA ASP A 22 7.27 0.81 -5.55
C ASP A 22 8.38 1.21 -4.56
N ARG A 23 8.56 2.51 -4.29
CA ARG A 23 9.59 3.04 -3.37
C ARG A 23 9.18 2.98 -1.90
N VAL A 24 8.89 1.77 -1.43
CA VAL A 24 8.45 1.44 -0.06
C VAL A 24 9.34 2.01 1.05
N GLU A 25 10.64 2.19 0.83
CA GLU A 25 11.56 2.76 1.83
C GLU A 25 11.23 4.21 2.21
N ASN A 26 10.51 4.93 1.34
CA ASN A 26 10.08 6.29 1.60
C ASN A 26 8.80 6.36 2.44
N TYR A 27 8.09 5.24 2.63
CA TYR A 27 6.80 5.21 3.34
C TYR A 27 6.83 5.85 4.74
N PRO A 28 7.85 5.63 5.58
CA PRO A 28 7.93 6.27 6.90
C PRO A 28 7.96 7.81 6.84
N GLN A 29 8.30 8.40 5.70
CA GLN A 29 8.40 9.85 5.55
C GLN A 29 7.03 10.53 5.36
N PHE A 30 6.02 9.79 4.90
CA PHE A 30 4.71 10.37 4.55
C PHE A 30 3.49 9.54 4.95
N LEU A 31 3.66 8.28 5.38
CA LEU A 31 2.60 7.45 5.95
C LEU A 31 2.64 7.54 7.47
N PRO A 32 1.69 8.25 8.14
CA PRO A 32 1.78 8.54 9.58
C PRO A 32 1.72 7.32 10.51
N TRP A 33 1.34 6.17 9.97
CA TRP A 33 1.21 4.88 10.68
C TRP A 33 2.36 3.92 10.36
N CYS A 34 3.25 4.28 9.42
CA CYS A 34 4.37 3.43 9.03
C CYS A 34 5.51 3.62 10.04
N GLY A 35 5.74 2.59 10.86
CA GLY A 35 6.82 2.56 11.84
C GLY A 35 8.17 2.13 11.26
N GLY A 36 8.25 1.89 9.96
CA GLY A 36 9.46 1.43 9.27
C GLY A 36 9.17 0.39 8.20
N VAL A 37 10.18 0.15 7.36
CA VAL A 37 10.12 -0.81 6.26
C VAL A 37 11.41 -1.64 6.25
N GLU A 38 11.29 -2.91 5.91
CA GLU A 38 12.40 -3.84 5.74
C GLU A 38 12.23 -4.57 4.40
N VAL A 39 13.17 -4.36 3.48
CA VAL A 39 13.16 -4.98 2.15
C VAL A 39 13.98 -6.27 2.20
N HIS A 40 13.34 -7.40 1.90
CA HIS A 40 13.96 -8.73 1.87
C HIS A 40 14.49 -9.06 0.48
N GLU A 41 13.79 -8.63 -0.55
CA GLU A 41 14.15 -8.84 -1.96
C GLU A 41 13.65 -7.66 -2.79
N ARG A 42 14.49 -7.16 -3.71
CA ARG A 42 14.05 -6.22 -4.74
C ARG A 42 14.68 -6.59 -6.08
N SER A 43 13.83 -6.67 -7.09
CA SER A 43 14.20 -6.76 -8.50
C SER A 43 13.26 -5.90 -9.35
N GLU A 44 13.38 -6.01 -10.66
CA GLU A 44 12.46 -5.35 -11.61
C GLU A 44 11.02 -5.88 -11.49
N THR A 45 10.84 -7.17 -11.16
CA THR A 45 9.53 -7.83 -11.17
C THR A 45 9.06 -8.29 -9.80
N ILE A 46 9.91 -8.26 -8.77
CA ILE A 46 9.59 -8.71 -7.42
C ILE A 46 9.99 -7.67 -6.39
N LEU A 47 9.14 -7.49 -5.37
CA LEU A 47 9.45 -6.78 -4.15
C LEU A 47 8.94 -7.60 -2.94
N ASP A 48 9.84 -8.17 -2.15
CA ASP A 48 9.50 -8.80 -0.88
C ASP A 48 9.81 -7.83 0.25
N VAL A 49 8.79 -7.42 1.00
CA VAL A 49 8.88 -6.31 1.94
C VAL A 49 8.03 -6.54 3.18
N THR A 50 8.59 -6.22 4.34
CA THR A 50 7.84 -6.03 5.59
C THR A 50 7.57 -4.54 5.82
N VAL A 51 6.31 -4.17 6.00
CA VAL A 51 5.89 -2.84 6.45
C VAL A 51 5.47 -2.92 7.92
N LYS A 52 6.14 -2.16 8.78
CA LYS A 52 5.82 -2.07 10.21
C LYS A 52 4.73 -1.03 10.41
N ILE A 53 3.70 -1.40 11.18
CA ILE A 53 2.62 -0.53 11.58
C ILE A 53 2.88 -0.10 13.02
N GLU A 54 3.03 1.21 13.21
CA GLU A 54 3.06 1.85 14.53
C GLU A 54 2.03 2.98 14.54
N PHE A 55 0.89 2.71 15.17
CA PHE A 55 -0.18 3.70 15.26
C PHE A 55 -0.89 3.59 16.60
N LEU A 56 -0.95 4.71 17.32
CA LEU A 56 -1.40 4.77 18.71
C LEU A 56 -0.59 3.80 19.59
N LYS A 57 -1.24 2.79 20.19
CA LYS A 57 -0.60 1.75 21.03
C LYS A 57 -0.44 0.42 20.29
N VAL A 58 -0.82 0.35 19.02
CA VAL A 58 -0.72 -0.87 18.22
C VAL A 58 0.63 -0.89 17.52
N LYS A 59 1.39 -1.96 17.76
CA LYS A 59 2.61 -2.28 17.03
C LYS A 59 2.44 -3.64 16.37
N THR A 60 2.48 -3.67 15.06
CA THR A 60 2.36 -4.91 14.27
C THR A 60 3.07 -4.72 12.93
N PHE A 61 2.96 -5.68 12.02
CA PHE A 61 3.52 -5.59 10.69
C PHE A 61 2.70 -6.42 9.71
N PHE A 62 2.91 -6.20 8.42
CA PHE A 62 2.57 -7.19 7.41
C PHE A 62 3.72 -7.29 6.42
N ARG A 63 3.92 -8.50 5.89
CA ARG A 63 4.89 -8.81 4.87
C ARG A 63 4.17 -9.27 3.62
N THR A 64 4.57 -8.71 2.49
CA THR A 64 4.08 -9.14 1.18
C THR A 64 5.23 -9.46 0.25
N ARG A 65 4.98 -10.34 -0.71
CA ARG A 65 5.83 -10.60 -1.86
C ARG A 65 5.07 -10.12 -3.08
N ASP A 66 5.44 -8.94 -3.55
CA ASP A 66 4.72 -8.24 -4.60
C ASP A 66 5.29 -8.65 -5.97
N ILE A 67 4.39 -8.92 -6.92
CA ILE A 67 4.71 -9.11 -8.34
C ILE A 67 4.45 -7.80 -9.07
N LYS A 68 5.47 -7.32 -9.78
CA LYS A 68 5.46 -6.03 -10.48
C LYS A 68 5.47 -6.24 -11.98
N SER A 69 4.63 -5.48 -12.65
CA SER A 69 4.71 -5.26 -14.08
C SER A 69 4.51 -3.78 -14.36
N ARG A 70 4.65 -3.38 -15.64
CA ARG A 70 4.40 -2.01 -16.03
C ARG A 70 3.03 -1.55 -15.50
N HIS A 71 3.04 -0.53 -14.66
CA HIS A 71 1.86 0.11 -14.07
C HIS A 71 0.95 -0.80 -13.23
N MET A 72 1.47 -1.90 -12.68
CA MET A 72 0.71 -2.78 -11.79
C MET A 72 1.60 -3.39 -10.71
N ILE A 73 1.07 -3.46 -9.49
CA ILE A 73 1.69 -4.14 -8.35
C ILE A 73 0.65 -5.09 -7.75
N ASP A 74 0.92 -6.38 -7.78
CA ASP A 74 0.10 -7.44 -7.18
C ASP A 74 0.76 -7.88 -5.88
N MET A 75 0.13 -7.56 -4.75
CA MET A 75 0.65 -7.78 -3.41
C MET A 75 0.16 -9.11 -2.84
N GLN A 76 1.07 -10.05 -2.62
CA GLN A 76 0.74 -11.37 -2.08
C GLN A 76 1.17 -11.51 -0.63
N PHE A 77 0.26 -11.93 0.25
CA PHE A 77 0.55 -12.11 1.66
C PHE A 77 1.65 -13.15 1.92
N VAL A 78 2.56 -12.79 2.82
CA VAL A 78 3.62 -13.68 3.33
C VAL A 78 3.47 -13.89 4.84
N ASP A 79 3.34 -12.81 5.62
CA ASP A 79 3.28 -12.88 7.09
C ASP A 79 2.61 -11.64 7.71
N GLY A 80 2.10 -11.77 8.93
CA GLY A 80 1.44 -10.71 9.68
C GLY A 80 0.17 -11.17 10.42
N PRO A 81 -0.64 -10.25 10.95
CA PRO A 81 -1.84 -10.57 11.75
C PRO A 81 -3.03 -11.07 10.89
N PHE A 82 -2.78 -11.39 9.62
CA PHE A 82 -3.78 -11.79 8.66
C PHE A 82 -3.72 -13.29 8.43
N LYS A 83 -4.88 -13.89 8.18
CA LYS A 83 -4.99 -15.21 7.56
C LYS A 83 -4.79 -15.11 6.05
N ALA A 84 -5.27 -14.02 5.46
CA ALA A 84 -5.12 -13.70 4.06
C ALA A 84 -5.05 -12.18 3.89
N LEU A 85 -4.19 -11.71 2.98
CA LEU A 85 -4.13 -10.34 2.51
C LEU A 85 -3.76 -10.38 1.03
N HIS A 86 -4.46 -9.62 0.21
CA HIS A 86 -4.17 -9.50 -1.21
C HIS A 86 -4.50 -8.08 -1.64
N GLY A 87 -3.52 -7.42 -2.25
CA GLY A 87 -3.65 -6.05 -2.71
C GLY A 87 -3.33 -5.95 -4.19
N VAL A 88 -4.00 -5.06 -4.91
CA VAL A 88 -3.67 -4.77 -6.29
C VAL A 88 -3.67 -3.28 -6.51
N TRP A 89 -2.55 -2.76 -7.00
CA TRP A 89 -2.46 -1.43 -7.57
C TRP A 89 -2.48 -1.51 -9.08
N ARG A 90 -3.26 -0.65 -9.73
CA ARG A 90 -3.20 -0.40 -11.18
C ARG A 90 -3.12 1.10 -11.43
N PHE A 91 -2.21 1.50 -12.30
CA PHE A 91 -2.02 2.88 -12.72
C PHE A 91 -2.36 2.95 -14.22
N ILE A 92 -3.50 3.52 -14.57
CA ILE A 92 -3.98 3.52 -15.96
C ILE A 92 -3.67 4.89 -16.56
N PRO A 93 -2.74 5.00 -17.53
CA PRO A 93 -2.43 6.26 -18.18
C PRO A 93 -3.68 6.84 -18.85
N LEU A 94 -3.90 8.14 -18.69
CA LEU A 94 -4.96 8.88 -19.37
C LEU A 94 -4.37 9.95 -20.31
N MET A 95 -3.29 10.59 -19.86
CA MET A 95 -2.45 11.54 -20.61
C MET A 95 -0.99 11.36 -20.16
N GLU A 96 -0.08 12.18 -20.69
CA GLU A 96 1.33 12.16 -20.31
C GLU A 96 1.53 12.48 -18.81
N ASP A 97 0.73 13.40 -18.27
CA ASP A 97 0.78 13.93 -16.91
C ASP A 97 -0.48 13.59 -16.10
N ALA A 98 -1.27 12.61 -16.52
CA ALA A 98 -2.47 12.20 -15.80
C ALA A 98 -2.74 10.70 -15.89
N CYS A 99 -3.17 10.10 -14.77
CA CYS A 99 -3.57 8.70 -14.73
C CYS A 99 -4.77 8.47 -13.83
N LYS A 100 -5.39 7.31 -13.97
CA LYS A 100 -6.36 6.75 -13.03
C LYS A 100 -5.64 5.74 -12.13
N VAL A 101 -5.69 5.94 -10.83
CA VAL A 101 -5.17 4.99 -9.83
C VAL A 101 -6.32 4.13 -9.34
N GLU A 102 -6.17 2.81 -9.44
CA GLU A 102 -7.07 1.83 -8.86
C GLU A 102 -6.32 1.04 -7.79
N PHE A 103 -6.89 1.00 -6.59
CA PHE A 103 -6.39 0.21 -5.47
C PHE A 103 -7.48 -0.71 -4.96
N GLU A 104 -7.18 -2.00 -4.92
CA GLU A 104 -8.02 -3.03 -4.32
C GLU A 104 -7.24 -3.70 -3.18
N LEU A 105 -7.89 -3.95 -2.05
CA LEU A 105 -7.31 -4.67 -0.93
C LEU A 105 -8.35 -5.57 -0.28
N ASP A 106 -8.09 -6.87 -0.30
CA ASP A 106 -8.85 -7.90 0.39
C ASP A 106 -8.04 -8.43 1.56
N TYR A 107 -8.65 -8.55 2.73
CA TYR A 107 -7.99 -9.14 3.90
C TYR A 107 -8.93 -9.88 4.85
N GLU A 108 -8.35 -10.79 5.61
CA GLU A 108 -8.98 -11.53 6.70
C GLU A 108 -8.01 -11.63 7.86
N PHE A 109 -8.39 -11.17 9.06
CA PHE A 109 -7.58 -11.34 10.26
C PHE A 109 -7.51 -12.82 10.67
N SER A 110 -6.38 -13.23 11.27
CA SER A 110 -6.20 -14.62 11.71
C SER A 110 -7.05 -15.00 12.93
N SER A 111 -7.57 -14.02 13.67
CA SER A 111 -8.54 -14.26 14.75
C SER A 111 -9.45 -13.05 15.00
N ARG A 112 -10.61 -13.31 15.60
CA ARG A 112 -11.58 -12.26 15.99
C ARG A 112 -11.04 -11.30 17.05
N SER A 113 -10.15 -11.78 17.93
CA SER A 113 -9.51 -10.93 18.94
C SER A 113 -8.50 -9.97 18.30
N LEU A 114 -7.71 -10.44 17.32
CA LEU A 114 -6.81 -9.58 16.55
C LEU A 114 -7.58 -8.54 15.74
N GLU A 115 -8.69 -8.93 15.11
CA GLU A 115 -9.58 -8.00 14.42
C GLU A 115 -10.10 -6.90 15.36
N MET A 116 -10.55 -7.25 16.56
CA MET A 116 -11.06 -6.27 17.53
C MET A 116 -9.96 -5.30 18.01
N MET A 117 -8.72 -5.79 18.13
CA MET A 117 -7.58 -4.99 18.60
C MET A 117 -7.00 -4.08 17.50
N ILE A 118 -6.86 -4.59 16.26
CA ILE A 118 -6.11 -3.94 15.17
C ILE A 118 -7.05 -3.38 14.09
N GLY A 119 -8.25 -3.93 13.92
CA GLY A 119 -9.21 -3.57 12.89
C GLY A 119 -9.50 -2.07 12.78
N PRO A 120 -9.76 -1.33 13.88
CA PRO A 120 -9.99 0.11 13.80
C PRO A 120 -8.80 0.90 13.22
N VAL A 121 -7.57 0.49 13.55
CA VAL A 121 -6.34 1.08 13.00
C VAL A 121 -6.22 0.76 11.52
N PHE A 122 -6.44 -0.51 11.15
CA PHE A 122 -6.32 -0.94 9.76
C PHE A 122 -7.36 -0.25 8.87
N ASN A 123 -8.60 -0.06 9.33
CA ASN A 123 -9.62 0.71 8.62
C ASN A 123 -9.21 2.18 8.40
N LYS A 124 -8.49 2.78 9.37
CA LYS A 124 -7.97 4.14 9.22
C LYS A 124 -6.83 4.19 8.20
N ILE A 125 -5.94 3.21 8.24
CA ILE A 125 -4.84 3.06 7.27
C ILE A 125 -5.42 3.01 5.87
N THR A 126 -6.33 2.08 5.63
CA THR A 126 -6.87 1.80 4.30
C THR A 126 -7.76 2.92 3.74
N SER A 127 -8.48 3.64 4.59
CA SER A 127 -9.24 4.82 4.15
C SER A 127 -8.36 6.01 3.75
N THR A 128 -7.13 6.10 4.28
CA THR A 128 -6.21 7.23 4.01
C THR A 128 -5.08 6.89 3.05
N PHE A 129 -4.91 5.62 2.70
CA PHE A 129 -3.71 5.12 2.05
C PHE A 129 -3.44 5.79 0.69
N VAL A 130 -4.38 5.68 -0.25
CA VAL A 130 -4.24 6.30 -1.58
C VAL A 130 -4.10 7.82 -1.49
N ASP A 131 -4.78 8.48 -0.56
CA ASP A 131 -4.70 9.95 -0.43
C ASP A 131 -3.32 10.41 0.04
N ALA A 132 -2.63 9.60 0.85
CA ALA A 132 -1.27 9.90 1.29
C ALA A 132 -0.29 9.86 0.11
N PHE A 133 -0.46 8.93 -0.83
CA PHE A 133 0.32 8.88 -2.07
C PHE A 133 0.06 10.09 -2.96
N ILE A 134 -1.21 10.48 -3.15
CA ILE A 134 -1.55 11.66 -3.95
C ILE A 134 -0.89 12.91 -3.36
N LYS A 135 -1.05 13.13 -2.05
CA LYS A 135 -0.43 14.27 -1.37
C LYS A 135 1.09 14.27 -1.47
N GLN A 136 1.70 13.09 -1.43
CA GLN A 136 3.14 12.96 -1.57
C GLN A 136 3.59 13.23 -3.02
N ALA A 137 2.82 12.80 -4.03
CA ALA A 137 3.05 13.12 -5.44
C ALA A 137 2.98 14.64 -5.66
N ASP A 138 1.93 15.31 -5.17
CA ASP A 138 1.78 16.77 -5.27
C ASP A 138 2.95 17.54 -4.63
N LYS A 139 3.61 16.95 -3.63
CA LYS A 139 4.76 17.56 -2.94
C LYS A 139 6.06 17.41 -3.72
N ILE A 140 6.28 16.28 -4.40
CA ILE A 140 7.55 15.98 -5.09
C ILE A 140 7.50 16.28 -6.60
N HIS A 141 6.30 16.42 -7.15
CA HIS A 141 6.01 16.78 -8.55
C HIS A 141 5.01 17.95 -8.59
N PRO A 142 5.43 19.18 -8.23
CA PRO A 142 4.55 20.35 -8.20
C PRO A 142 4.17 20.86 -9.60
#